data_AF-A0A4Y7QBU2-F1
#
_entry.id   AF-A0A4Y7QBU2-F1
#
_cell.length_a   1.000
_cell.length_b   1.000
_cell.length_c   1.000
_cell.angle_alpha   90.00
_cell.angle_beta   90.00
_cell.angle_gamma   90.00
#
_symmetry.space_group_name_H-M   'P 1'
#
loop_
_entity.id
_entity.type
_entity.pdbx_description
1 polymer ?
#
loop_
_entity_poly.entity_id
_entity_poly.type
_entity_poly.pdbx_seq_one_letter_code
_entity_poly.pdbx_strand_id
1 'polypeptide(L)'
;MLAVQSFFLAIMLTTGTVAQQCNQGGSSFSCKDAQAACNTVKAIPIPFGLGETNKQIGVSGSVQVWLMRVASSGTEDNMNELCNEIIQSCCNDQSKMQKSSIALQPGEEGSVQIFSA
;
A
#
# COMPACT_ATOMS: atom_id res chain seq x y z
N MET A 1 8.89 28.26 -23.40
CA MET A 1 9.60 27.08 -23.94
C MET A 1 10.62 26.68 -22.88
N LEU A 2 10.61 25.53 -22.21
CA LEU A 2 9.84 24.30 -22.24
C LEU A 2 9.81 23.78 -20.78
N ALA A 3 8.70 23.17 -20.37
CA ALA A 3 8.58 22.46 -19.11
C ALA A 3 9.56 21.27 -19.07
N VAL A 4 10.40 21.19 -18.04
CA VAL A 4 11.16 19.97 -17.75
C VAL A 4 10.25 19.07 -16.93
N GLN A 5 9.38 18.36 -17.65
CA GLN A 5 8.57 17.29 -17.09
C GLN A 5 9.48 16.08 -16.96
N SER A 6 9.91 15.79 -15.72
CA SER A 6 10.71 14.61 -15.40
C SER A 6 9.93 13.35 -15.80
N PHE A 7 10.35 12.74 -16.90
CA PHE A 7 9.94 11.41 -17.31
C PHE A 7 10.58 10.39 -16.35
N PHE A 8 9.84 9.97 -15.33
CA PHE A 8 10.17 8.74 -14.62
C PHE A 8 9.84 7.56 -15.53
N LEU A 9 10.89 6.88 -15.96
CA LEU A 9 10.88 5.68 -16.79
C LEU A 9 10.07 4.58 -16.09
N ALA A 10 8.91 4.24 -16.65
CA ALA A 10 8.13 3.09 -16.25
C ALA A 10 8.86 1.81 -16.68
N ILE A 11 9.36 1.04 -15.72
CA ILE A 11 9.83 -0.33 -15.96
C ILE A 11 8.58 -1.20 -16.20
N MET A 12 8.37 -1.60 -17.45
CA MET A 12 7.35 -2.57 -17.84
C MET A 12 7.82 -3.98 -17.46
N LEU A 13 7.34 -4.51 -16.35
CA LEU A 13 7.38 -5.95 -16.06
C LEU A 13 6.05 -6.57 -16.48
N THR A 14 6.06 -7.28 -17.61
CA THR A 14 4.92 -8.03 -18.13
C THR A 14 4.82 -9.40 -17.45
N THR A 15 4.13 -9.43 -16.32
CA THR A 15 3.37 -10.58 -15.78
C THR A 15 2.22 -9.94 -15.01
N GLY A 16 0.98 -10.43 -15.14
CA GLY A 16 -0.22 -9.78 -14.62
C GLY A 16 -0.31 -9.73 -13.08
N THR A 17 0.59 -9.00 -12.45
CA THR A 17 0.67 -8.72 -11.01
C THR A 17 0.20 -7.29 -10.79
N VAL A 18 -0.72 -7.10 -9.85
CA VAL A 18 -1.20 -5.78 -9.42
C VAL A 18 -0.02 -4.87 -9.08
N ALA A 19 0.29 -3.92 -9.97
CA ALA A 19 1.51 -3.13 -9.83
C ALA A 19 1.40 -2.18 -8.63
N GLN A 20 2.22 -2.43 -7.62
CA GLN A 20 2.45 -1.54 -6.50
C GLN A 20 2.94 -0.17 -6.97
N GLN A 21 2.39 0.87 -6.37
CA GLN A 21 2.68 2.26 -6.65
C GLN A 21 3.49 2.85 -5.51
N CYS A 22 4.78 3.09 -5.73
CA CYS A 22 5.68 3.67 -4.75
C CYS A 22 5.73 5.20 -4.83
N ASN A 23 6.03 5.85 -3.71
CA ASN A 23 6.35 7.28 -3.63
C ASN A 23 5.31 8.21 -4.27
N GLN A 24 4.04 8.03 -3.91
CA GLN A 24 2.89 8.83 -4.35
C GLN A 24 2.84 10.24 -3.72
N GLY A 25 3.97 10.72 -3.16
CA GLY A 25 4.06 11.98 -2.43
C GLY A 25 3.67 11.89 -0.95
N GLY A 26 3.56 13.07 -0.32
CA GLY A 26 3.32 13.21 1.12
C GLY A 26 4.61 13.16 1.97
N SER A 27 4.43 13.05 3.30
CA SER A 27 5.54 12.99 4.25
C SER A 27 6.35 11.70 4.09
N SER A 28 7.68 11.80 4.12
CA SER A 28 8.58 10.64 4.15
C SER A 28 8.59 10.00 5.54
N PHE A 29 8.59 8.67 5.61
CA PHE A 29 8.68 7.90 6.84
C PHE A 29 9.69 6.76 6.70
N SER A 30 10.15 6.19 7.82
CA SER A 30 11.18 5.17 7.79
C SER A 30 10.63 3.83 7.30
N CYS A 31 11.44 3.11 6.51
CA CYS A 31 11.10 1.77 6.05
C CYS A 31 10.99 0.77 7.21
N LYS A 32 11.73 1.00 8.30
CA LYS A 32 11.63 0.20 9.52
C LYS A 32 10.27 0.36 10.21
N ASP A 33 9.77 1.59 10.31
CA ASP A 33 8.45 1.84 10.92
C ASP A 33 7.33 1.32 10.02
N ALA A 34 7.49 1.43 8.70
CA ALA A 34 6.58 0.84 7.73
C ALA A 34 6.52 -0.69 7.85
N GLN A 35 7.68 -1.36 7.93
CA GLN A 35 7.75 -2.80 8.17
C GLN A 35 7.11 -3.19 9.52
N ALA A 36 7.38 -2.42 10.59
CA ALA A 36 6.77 -2.64 11.88
C ALA A 36 5.23 -2.49 11.82
N ALA A 37 4.72 -1.51 11.08
CA ALA A 37 3.30 -1.34 10.86
C ALA A 37 2.70 -2.52 10.07
N CYS A 38 3.35 -3.00 9.00
CA CYS A 38 2.93 -4.21 8.28
C CYS A 38 2.86 -5.44 9.21
N ASN A 39 3.83 -5.60 10.12
CA ASN A 39 3.84 -6.71 11.08
C ASN A 39 2.65 -6.68 12.07
N THR A 40 1.97 -5.53 12.23
CA THR A 40 0.75 -5.44 13.04
C THR A 40 -0.53 -5.77 12.29
N VAL A 41 -0.45 -5.86 10.94
CA VAL A 41 -1.59 -6.21 10.10
C VAL A 41 -2.00 -7.64 10.39
N LYS A 42 -3.24 -7.82 10.84
CA LYS A 42 -3.84 -9.13 11.07
C LYS A 42 -4.42 -9.66 9.76
N ALA A 43 -4.16 -10.93 9.47
CA ALA A 43 -4.78 -11.64 8.35
C ALA A 43 -6.29 -11.91 8.59
N ILE A 44 -6.97 -12.32 7.52
CA ILE A 44 -8.43 -12.30 7.28
C ILE A 44 -9.27 -13.20 8.19
N PRO A 45 -10.56 -12.85 8.42
CA PRO A 45 -11.27 -11.70 7.82
C PRO A 45 -11.13 -10.39 8.60
N ILE A 46 -11.02 -9.29 7.84
CA ILE A 46 -11.07 -7.93 8.39
C ILE A 46 -12.53 -7.47 8.34
N PRO A 47 -13.23 -7.37 9.49
CA PRO A 47 -14.63 -6.99 9.49
C PRO A 47 -14.78 -5.52 9.09
N PHE A 48 -15.67 -5.23 8.14
CA PHE A 48 -16.10 -3.86 7.81
C PHE A 48 -17.51 -3.62 8.35
N GLY A 49 -17.75 -2.41 8.85
CA GLY A 49 -19.11 -1.93 9.13
C GLY A 49 -19.92 -1.74 7.85
N LEU A 50 -21.24 -1.62 7.99
CA LEU A 50 -22.14 -1.36 6.86
C LEU A 50 -21.74 -0.07 6.14
N GLY A 51 -21.37 -0.19 4.87
CA GLY A 51 -20.97 0.94 4.02
C GLY A 51 -19.55 1.47 4.25
N GLU A 52 -18.77 0.88 5.16
CA GLU A 52 -17.36 1.26 5.33
C GLU A 52 -16.54 0.81 4.10
N THR A 53 -15.80 1.76 3.53
CA THR A 53 -14.95 1.58 2.34
C THR A 53 -13.46 1.71 2.66
N ASN A 54 -13.11 2.05 3.90
CA ASN A 54 -11.73 2.08 4.34
C ASN A 54 -11.62 1.67 5.82
N LYS A 55 -10.46 1.13 6.18
CA LYS A 55 -10.15 0.75 7.55
C LYS A 55 -8.66 0.78 7.81
N GLN A 56 -8.25 1.32 8.94
CA GLN A 56 -6.90 1.15 9.43
C GLN A 56 -6.72 -0.29 9.91
N ILE A 57 -5.71 -0.96 9.36
CA ILE A 57 -5.44 -2.39 9.59
C ILE A 57 -4.08 -2.65 10.24
N GLY A 58 -3.20 -1.64 10.29
CA GLY A 58 -1.90 -1.72 10.97
C GLY A 58 -1.37 -0.34 11.35
N VAL A 59 -0.52 -0.27 12.36
CA VAL A 59 0.12 0.98 12.82
C VAL A 59 1.43 0.72 13.56
N SER A 60 2.41 1.59 13.34
CA SER A 60 3.61 1.68 14.16
C SER A 60 4.15 3.11 14.13
N GLY A 61 4.27 3.74 15.30
CA GLY A 61 4.65 5.16 15.39
C GLY A 61 3.66 6.05 14.65
N SER A 62 4.15 6.85 13.69
CA SER A 62 3.32 7.68 12.81
C SER A 62 2.88 6.95 11.53
N VAL A 63 3.39 5.74 11.26
CA VAL A 63 3.06 5.02 10.02
C VAL A 63 1.81 4.20 10.21
N GLN A 64 0.88 4.33 9.27
CA GLN A 64 -0.39 3.63 9.25
C GLN A 64 -0.52 2.78 7.99
N VAL A 65 -1.16 1.63 8.13
CA VAL A 65 -1.57 0.76 7.02
C VAL A 65 -3.09 0.79 6.94
N TRP A 66 -3.60 1.12 5.77
CA TRP A 66 -5.03 1.22 5.51
C TRP A 66 -5.42 0.27 4.39
N LEU A 67 -6.53 -0.42 4.60
CA LEU A 67 -7.25 -1.12 3.55
C LEU A 67 -8.34 -0.20 3.02
N MET A 68 -8.34 0.04 1.71
CA MET A 68 -9.41 0.69 0.99
C MET A 68 -10.10 -0.33 0.09
N ARG A 69 -11.43 -0.33 0.04
CA ARG A 69 -12.24 -1.23 -0.78
C ARG A 69 -13.53 -0.53 -1.21
N VAL A 70 -14.12 -0.95 -2.33
CA VAL A 70 -15.54 -0.61 -2.60
C VAL A 70 -16.44 -1.44 -1.69
N ALA A 71 -17.59 -0.90 -1.29
CA ALA A 71 -18.47 -1.52 -0.29
C ALA A 71 -18.95 -2.93 -0.69
N SER A 72 -19.08 -3.20 -2.00
CA SER A 72 -19.52 -4.48 -2.57
C SER A 72 -18.43 -5.54 -2.72
N SER A 73 -17.15 -5.20 -2.52
CA SER A 73 -16.04 -6.13 -2.71
C SER A 73 -15.92 -7.15 -1.57
N GLY A 74 -15.30 -8.30 -1.82
CA GLY A 74 -14.69 -9.10 -0.76
C GLY A 74 -13.42 -8.43 -0.22
N THR A 75 -12.86 -9.00 0.84
CA THR A 75 -11.43 -8.80 1.17
C THR A 75 -10.88 -10.13 1.69
N GLU A 76 -10.56 -11.00 0.75
CA GLU A 76 -10.06 -12.37 0.91
C GLU A 76 -8.55 -12.47 0.66
N ASP A 77 -7.91 -11.39 0.20
CA ASP A 77 -6.45 -11.28 0.08
C ASP A 77 -5.70 -11.11 1.41
N ASN A 78 -4.53 -11.73 1.52
CA ASN A 78 -3.70 -11.57 2.71
C ASN A 78 -3.11 -10.15 2.81
N MET A 79 -3.77 -9.26 3.55
CA MET A 79 -3.35 -7.86 3.71
C MET A 79 -1.94 -7.71 4.28
N ASN A 80 -1.49 -8.66 5.10
CA ASN A 80 -0.12 -8.64 5.62
C ASN A 80 0.90 -8.92 4.50
N GLU A 81 0.59 -9.87 3.60
CA GLU A 81 1.41 -10.19 2.44
C GLU A 81 1.48 -9.02 1.45
N LEU A 82 0.33 -8.45 1.10
CA LEU A 82 0.25 -7.24 0.26
C LEU A 82 1.03 -6.06 0.87
N CYS A 83 0.94 -5.87 2.19
CA CYS A 83 1.71 -4.82 2.87
C CYS A 83 3.22 -5.07 2.75
N ASN A 84 3.66 -6.31 2.96
CA ASN A 84 5.08 -6.69 2.83
C ASN A 84 5.59 -6.56 1.38
N GLU A 85 4.75 -6.82 0.38
CA GLU A 85 5.09 -6.62 -1.03
C GLU A 85 5.34 -5.14 -1.36
N ILE A 86 4.56 -4.23 -0.78
CA ILE A 86 4.84 -2.78 -0.85
C ILE A 86 6.21 -2.49 -0.24
N ILE A 87 6.54 -3.04 0.93
CA ILE A 87 7.84 -2.80 1.57
C ILE A 87 8.99 -3.31 0.68
N GLN A 88 8.92 -4.55 0.22
CA GLN A 88 9.96 -5.14 -0.63
C GLN A 88 10.21 -4.33 -1.89
N SER A 89 9.16 -3.76 -2.48
CA SER A 89 9.26 -2.98 -3.71
C SER A 89 9.66 -1.53 -3.50
N CYS A 90 9.07 -0.87 -2.51
CA CYS A 90 9.18 0.59 -2.32
C CYS A 90 10.28 1.01 -1.35
N CYS A 91 10.78 0.08 -0.53
CA CYS A 91 11.92 0.32 0.37
C CYS A 91 13.23 -0.29 -0.14
N ASN A 92 13.25 -0.90 -1.34
CA ASN A 92 14.44 -1.56 -1.87
C ASN A 92 15.67 -0.63 -1.84
N ASP A 93 16.65 -0.95 -0.99
CA ASP A 93 17.87 -0.17 -0.71
C ASP A 93 17.66 1.27 -0.18
N GLN A 94 16.44 1.63 0.22
CA GLN A 94 16.11 2.95 0.78
C GLN A 94 15.88 2.85 2.29
N SER A 95 16.28 3.90 3.03
CA SER A 95 15.97 4.01 4.46
C SER A 95 14.60 4.62 4.75
N LYS A 96 14.01 5.28 3.75
CA LYS A 96 12.74 6.00 3.83
C LYS A 96 11.91 5.76 2.58
N MET A 97 10.59 5.85 2.74
CA MET A 97 9.63 5.83 1.66
C MET A 97 8.56 6.91 1.90
N GLN A 98 7.78 7.23 0.88
CA GLN A 98 6.57 8.04 0.99
C GLN A 98 5.33 7.17 0.82
N LYS A 99 4.14 7.79 0.75
CA LYS A 99 2.88 7.07 0.55
C LYS A 99 3.03 6.08 -0.60
N SER A 100 2.64 4.83 -0.35
CA SER A 100 2.71 3.76 -1.34
C SER A 100 1.49 2.84 -1.21
N SER A 101 1.10 2.17 -2.29
CA SER A 101 -0.07 1.29 -2.29
C SER A 101 0.10 0.12 -3.23
N ILE A 102 -0.69 -0.92 -3.02
CA ILE A 102 -0.87 -2.03 -3.96
C ILE A 102 -2.37 -2.29 -4.12
N ALA A 103 -2.81 -2.55 -5.34
CA ALA A 103 -4.20 -2.90 -5.59
C ALA A 103 -4.51 -4.30 -5.04
N LEU A 104 -5.78 -4.57 -4.75
CA LEU A 104 -6.24 -5.93 -4.43
C LEU A 104 -6.27 -6.79 -5.71
N GLN A 105 -6.24 -8.11 -5.55
CA GLN A 105 -6.24 -9.09 -6.64
C GLN A 105 -7.48 -8.96 -7.55
N PRO A 106 -7.42 -9.46 -8.80
CA PRO A 106 -8.54 -9.43 -9.72
C PRO A 106 -9.80 -10.08 -9.13
N GLY A 107 -10.91 -9.33 -9.12
CA GLY A 107 -12.16 -9.73 -8.46
C GLY A 107 -12.41 -9.00 -7.14
N GLU A 108 -11.39 -8.33 -6.60
CA GLU A 108 -11.51 -7.40 -5.48
C GLU A 108 -11.22 -5.97 -5.95
N GLU A 109 -12.05 -5.03 -5.53
CA GLU A 109 -11.89 -3.62 -5.90
C GLU A 109 -11.43 -2.84 -4.67
N GLY A 110 -10.14 -2.49 -4.66
CA GLY A 110 -9.53 -1.81 -3.52
C GLY A 110 -8.00 -1.67 -3.61
N SER A 111 -7.40 -1.25 -2.49
CA SER A 111 -5.95 -1.20 -2.31
C SER A 111 -5.55 -1.29 -0.84
N VAL A 112 -4.36 -1.82 -0.58
CA VAL A 112 -3.64 -1.60 0.68
C VAL A 112 -2.74 -0.38 0.50
N GLN A 113 -2.73 0.53 1.47
CA GLN A 113 -1.94 1.76 1.45
C GLN A 113 -1.11 1.89 2.72
N ILE A 114 0.13 2.34 2.58
CA ILE A 114 1.02 2.69 3.69
C ILE A 114 1.35 4.18 3.59
N PHE A 115 1.12 4.92 4.67
CA PHE A 115 1.43 6.35 4.73
C PHE A 115 1.69 6.81 6.16
N SER A 116 2.31 7.98 6.34
CA SER A 116 2.39 8.64 7.64
C SER A 116 1.11 9.39 7.95
N ALA A 117 0.63 9.27 9.19
CA ALA A 117 -0.38 10.12 9.81
C ALA A 117 -0.10 11.61 9.58
#